data_AF-A0A963MCB2-F1
#
_entry.id   AF-A0A963MCB2-F1
#
_cell.length_a   1.000
_cell.length_b   1.000
_cell.length_c   1.000
_cell.angle_alpha   90.00
_cell.angle_beta   90.00
_cell.angle_gamma   90.00
#
_symmetry.space_group_name_H-M   'P 1'
#
loop_
_entity.id
_entity.type
_entity.pdbx_description
1 polymer ?
#
loop_
_entity_poly.entity_id
_entity_poly.type
_entity_poly.pdbx_seq_one_letter_code
_entity_poly.pdbx_strand_id
1 'polypeptide(L)' 'MTDGLILEPNFSDADAFFAALAAAHREGVDARSEKINARLILLLANHIGDQAILQQALAIAAQEETQHE' A
#
# COMPACT_ATOMS: atom_id res chain seq x y z
N MET A 1 -6.22 11.23 20.30
CA MET A 1 -4.91 10.57 20.22
C MET A 1 -5.11 9.23 19.54
N THR A 2 -5.03 9.24 18.22
CA THR A 2 -4.84 8.04 17.36
C THR A 2 -3.97 8.55 16.21
N ASP A 3 -2.74 8.93 16.55
CA ASP A 3 -1.79 9.67 15.71
C ASP A 3 -0.72 8.72 15.11
N GLY A 4 -1.11 7.47 14.88
CA GLY A 4 -0.19 6.39 14.54
C GLY A 4 -0.61 5.68 13.27
N LEU A 5 0.35 5.51 12.36
CA LEU A 5 0.22 4.57 11.26
C LEU A 5 -0.02 3.16 11.81
N ILE A 6 -1.05 2.47 11.31
CA ILE A 6 -1.31 1.08 11.66
C ILE A 6 -0.42 0.19 10.81
N LEU A 7 0.50 -0.53 11.45
CA LEU A 7 1.42 -1.46 10.80
C LEU A 7 0.92 -2.91 10.83
N GLU A 8 -0.08 -3.19 11.66
CA GLU A 8 -0.71 -4.49 11.77
C GLU A 8 -1.79 -4.67 10.69
N PRO A 9 -2.07 -5.91 10.25
CA PRO A 9 -3.13 -6.18 9.30
C PRO A 9 -4.48 -5.65 9.80
N ASN A 10 -4.99 -4.60 9.16
CA ASN A 10 -6.30 -4.02 9.46
C ASN A 10 -7.29 -4.27 8.30
N PHE A 11 -7.36 -5.53 7.87
CA PHE A 11 -8.25 -5.97 6.80
C PHE A 11 -9.35 -6.84 7.38
N SER A 12 -10.59 -6.64 6.95
CA SER A 12 -11.68 -7.57 7.26
C SER A 12 -11.51 -8.92 6.52
N ASP A 13 -10.89 -8.89 5.34
CA ASP A 13 -10.51 -10.06 4.55
C ASP A 13 -9.30 -9.70 3.68
N ALA A 14 -8.11 -10.05 4.15
CA ALA A 14 -6.86 -9.75 3.44
C ALA A 14 -6.74 -10.55 2.14
N ASP A 15 -7.12 -11.83 2.17
CA ASP A 15 -6.98 -12.75 1.03
C ASP A 15 -7.83 -12.30 -0.16
N ALA A 16 -9.07 -11.88 0.09
CA ALA A 16 -9.94 -11.35 -0.96
C ALA A 16 -9.36 -10.08 -1.62
N PHE A 17 -8.78 -9.17 -0.84
CA PHE A 17 -8.17 -7.95 -1.36
C PHE A 17 -6.93 -8.26 -2.21
N PHE A 18 -6.02 -9.11 -1.72
CA PHE A 18 -4.83 -9.51 -2.48
C PHE A 18 -5.18 -10.28 -3.75
N ALA A 19 -6.19 -11.16 -3.71
CA ALA A 19 -6.66 -11.86 -4.89
C ALA A 19 -7.21 -10.89 -5.97
N ALA A 20 -7.96 -9.88 -5.56
CA ALA A 20 -8.47 -8.84 -6.46
C ALA A 20 -7.34 -7.98 -7.04
N LEU A 21 -6.35 -7.60 -6.22
CA LEU A 21 -5.17 -6.86 -6.68
C LEU A 21 -4.37 -7.68 -7.70
N ALA A 22 -4.09 -8.94 -7.40
CA ALA A 22 -3.37 -9.84 -8.31
C ALA A 22 -4.15 -10.09 -9.62
N ALA A 23 -5.48 -10.18 -9.56
CA ALA A 23 -6.32 -10.27 -10.75
C ALA A 23 -6.22 -9.00 -11.62
N ALA A 24 -6.21 -7.81 -11.01
CA ALA A 24 -6.04 -6.55 -11.74
C ALA A 24 -4.68 -6.44 -12.46
N HIS A 25 -3.66 -7.13 -11.95
CA HIS A 25 -2.32 -7.16 -12.53
C HIS A 25 -2.16 -8.22 -13.62
N ARG A 26 -2.93 -9.33 -13.57
CA ARG A 26 -2.83 -10.46 -14.51
C ARG A 26 -3.13 -10.13 -15.98
N GLU A 27 -3.82 -9.02 -16.25
CA GLU A 27 -4.17 -8.60 -17.61
C GLU A 27 -3.13 -7.68 -18.27
N GLY A 28 -1.93 -7.50 -17.69
CA GLY A 28 -0.98 -6.47 -18.11
C GLY A 28 0.49 -6.84 -18.05
N VAL A 29 1.27 -6.20 -18.94
CA VAL A 29 2.74 -6.12 -18.89
C VAL A 29 3.18 -5.31 -17.66
N ASP A 30 4.36 -5.54 -17.10
CA ASP A 30 4.86 -4.92 -15.85
C ASP A 30 4.62 -3.40 -15.73
N ALA A 31 4.81 -2.64 -16.82
CA ALA A 31 4.57 -1.20 -16.85
C ALA A 31 3.09 -0.78 -16.59
N ARG A 32 2.12 -1.68 -16.78
CA ARG A 32 0.71 -1.47 -16.43
C ARG A 32 0.48 -1.69 -14.93
N SER A 33 1.17 -2.66 -14.33
CA SER A 33 1.12 -2.95 -12.89
C SER A 33 1.64 -1.77 -12.05
N GLU A 34 2.74 -1.15 -12.47
CA GLU A 34 3.26 0.07 -11.81
C GLU A 34 2.24 1.22 -11.83
N LYS A 35 1.58 1.44 -12.97
CA LYS A 35 0.54 2.47 -13.10
C LYS A 35 -0.69 2.19 -12.25
N ILE A 36 -1.08 0.92 -12.12
CA ILE A 36 -2.18 0.51 -11.24
C ILE A 36 -1.80 0.78 -9.79
N ASN A 37 -0.59 0.38 -9.37
CA ASN A 37 -0.07 0.64 -8.02
C ASN A 37 -0.01 2.13 -7.68
N ALA A 38 0.57 2.96 -8.56
CA ALA A 38 0.66 4.40 -8.33
C ALA A 38 -0.72 5.05 -8.16
N ARG A 39 -1.70 4.65 -8.98
CA ARG A 39 -3.09 5.12 -8.86
C ARG A 39 -3.75 4.64 -7.58
N LEU A 40 -3.54 3.37 -7.20
CA LEU A 40 -4.08 2.82 -5.96
C LEU A 40 -3.51 3.54 -4.73
N ILE A 41 -2.20 3.77 -4.69
CA ILE A 41 -1.53 4.53 -3.61
C ILE A 41 -2.13 5.93 -3.50
N LEU A 42 -2.34 6.64 -4.61
CA LEU A 42 -2.94 7.97 -4.60
C LEU A 42 -4.38 7.96 -4.05
N LEU A 43 -5.19 6.96 -4.45
CA LEU A 43 -6.56 6.83 -3.95
C LEU A 43 -6.59 6.54 -2.44
N LEU A 44 -5.70 5.67 -1.96
CA LEU A 44 -5.56 5.37 -0.53
C LEU A 44 -5.04 6.59 0.24
N ALA A 45 -4.09 7.34 -0.32
CA ALA A 45 -3.60 8.57 0.28
C ALA A 45 -4.70 9.63 0.42
N ASN A 46 -5.54 9.78 -0.62
CA ASN A 46 -6.70 10.65 -0.57
C ASN A 46 -7.74 10.20 0.47
N HIS A 47 -7.91 8.89 0.66
CA HIS A 47 -8.82 8.34 1.66
C HIS A 47 -8.31 8.57 3.10
N ILE A 48 -7.00 8.41 3.32
CA ILE A 48 -6.35 8.65 4.61
C ILE A 48 -6.38 10.14 4.96
N GLY A 49 -6.03 11.03 4.02
CA GLY A 49 -6.12 12.49 4.16
C GLY A 49 -5.16 13.13 5.18
N ASP A 50 -4.54 12.36 6.06
CA ASP A 50 -3.60 12.81 7.09
C ASP A 50 -2.14 12.79 6.58
N GLN A 51 -1.57 13.98 6.42
CA GLN A 51 -0.19 14.13 5.94
C GLN A 51 0.85 13.51 6.88
N ALA A 52 0.65 13.53 8.20
CA ALA A 52 1.60 12.95 9.15
C ALA A 52 1.64 11.42 9.01
N ILE A 53 0.48 10.78 8.87
CA ILE A 53 0.38 9.34 8.61
C ILE A 53 1.03 8.97 7.28
N LEU A 54 0.79 9.76 6.22
CA LEU A 54 1.38 9.52 4.90
C LEU A 54 2.91 9.66 4.89
N GLN A 55 3.45 10.64 5.62
CA GLN A 55 4.91 10.81 5.76
C GLN A 55 5.54 9.65 6.55
N GLN A 56 4.89 9.19 7.63
CA GLN A 56 5.34 8.00 8.37
C GLN A 56 5.35 6.76 7.47
N ALA A 57 4.29 6.55 6.69
CA ALA A 57 4.18 5.42 5.77
C ALA A 57 5.27 5.46 4.69
N LEU A 58 5.53 6.64 4.11
CA LEU A 58 6.57 6.81 3.10
C LEU A 58 7.96 6.57 3.67
N ALA A 59 8.25 7.07 4.87
CA ALA A 59 9.52 6.86 5.54
C ALA A 59 9.78 5.36 5.77
N ILE A 60 8.78 4.62 6.24
CA ILE A 60 8.88 3.17 6.47
C ILE A 60 9.00 2.40 5.15
N ALA A 61 8.19 2.72 4.14
CA ALA A 61 8.26 2.05 2.84
C ALA A 61 9.59 2.29 2.09
N ALA A 62 10.25 3.43 2.33
CA ALA A 62 11.57 3.76 1.78
C ALA A 62 12.73 3.10 2.55
N GLN A 63 12.48 2.58 3.76
CA GLN A 63 13.42 1.75 4.49
C GLN A 63 13.34 0.32 3.94
N GLU A 64 13.98 0.07 2.78
CA GLU A 64 14.18 -1.29 2.27
C GLU A 64 14.85 -2.18 3.33
N GLU A 65 14.41 -3.44 3.41
CA GLU A 65 14.86 -4.47 4.35
C GLU A 65 16.40 -4.65 4.33
N THR A 66 17.11 -4.03 5.28
CA THR A 66 18.42 -4.50 5.74
C THR A 66 18.31 -5.72 6.66
N GLN A 67 17.37 -6.64 6.39
CA GLN A 67 17.23 -7.90 7.12
C GLN A 67 17.06 -9.06 6.13
N HIS A 68 18.16 -9.42 5.49
CA HIS A 68 18.39 -10.80 5.07
C HIS A 68 19.06 -11.53 6.24
N GLU A 69 18.37 -12.45 6.90
CA GLU A 69 18.95 -13.55 7.66
C GLU A 69 18.26 -14.86 7.26
#